data_AF-A0A9P0K5Q8-F1
#
_entry.id   AF-A0A9P0K5Q8-F1
#
_cell.length_a   1.000
_cell.length_b   1.000
_cell.length_c   1.000
_cell.angle_alpha   90.00
_cell.angle_beta   90.00
_cell.angle_gamma   90.00
#
_symmetry.space_group_name_H-M   'P 1'
#
loop_
_entity.id
_entity.type
_entity.pdbx_description
1 polymer ?
#
loop_
_entity_poly.entity_id
_entity_poly.type
_entity_poly.pdbx_seq_one_letter_code
_entity_poly.pdbx_strand_id
1 'polypeptide(L)'
;MELLSKHLKDIKVPTANSKVYKDECVFSFDNPEIETGLYVSLSTFLGLGRDHVERYFRKTKHAVYLHIERLKHEGDGPDKKITRLAIGVEGGFDPDAGKKKYEFEDIYTIVLLPDFVILSWPNEEMPDIVSNI
;
A
#
# COMPACT_ATOMS: atom_id res chain seq x y z
N MET A 1 6.94 -12.49 17.17
CA MET A 1 5.87 -11.97 18.04
C MET A 1 6.37 -11.20 19.27
N GLU A 2 7.39 -11.66 20.01
CA GLU A 2 7.90 -10.94 21.22
C GLU A 2 8.45 -9.52 20.95
N LEU A 3 8.88 -9.22 19.72
CA LEU A 3 9.33 -7.87 19.35
C LEU A 3 8.14 -6.91 19.19
N LEU A 4 7.04 -7.39 18.60
CA LEU A 4 5.82 -6.60 18.41
C LEU A 4 5.12 -6.30 19.73
N SER A 5 5.14 -7.25 20.68
CA SER A 5 4.49 -7.10 21.99
C SER A 5 4.97 -5.87 22.77
N LYS A 6 6.24 -5.47 22.60
CA LYS A 6 6.83 -4.28 23.24
C LYS A 6 6.24 -2.96 22.76
N HIS A 7 5.64 -2.94 21.59
CA HIS A 7 5.15 -1.73 20.92
C HIS A 7 3.62 -1.65 20.80
N LEU A 8 2.89 -2.67 21.28
CA LEU A 8 1.41 -2.73 21.15
C LEU A 8 0.70 -1.52 21.74
N LYS A 9 1.23 -0.96 22.83
CA LYS A 9 0.68 0.24 23.49
C LYS A 9 0.69 1.50 22.60
N ASP A 10 1.57 1.54 21.60
CA ASP A 10 1.75 2.69 20.71
C ASP A 10 0.93 2.53 19.42
N ILE A 11 0.36 1.35 19.18
CA ILE A 11 -0.51 1.06 18.04
C ILE A 11 -1.90 1.62 18.30
N LYS A 12 -2.49 2.24 17.27
CA LYS A 12 -3.84 2.78 17.31
C LYS A 12 -4.65 2.18 16.18
N VAL A 13 -5.93 1.95 16.44
CA VAL A 13 -6.90 1.54 15.42
C VAL A 13 -7.50 2.81 14.80
N PRO A 14 -7.48 2.97 13.46
CA PRO A 14 -8.14 4.09 12.80
C PRO A 14 -9.64 4.15 13.14
N THR A 15 -10.17 5.37 13.25
CA THR A 15 -11.61 5.63 13.40
C THR A 15 -12.13 6.32 12.15
N ALA A 16 -13.45 6.49 12.02
CA ALA A 16 -14.05 7.20 10.89
C ALA A 16 -13.51 8.64 10.68
N ASN A 17 -12.98 9.27 11.74
CA ASN A 17 -12.41 10.62 11.68
C ASN A 17 -10.87 10.62 11.54
N SER A 18 -10.23 9.44 11.55
CA SER A 18 -8.78 9.34 11.42
C SER A 18 -8.36 9.62 9.98
N LYS A 19 -7.39 10.50 9.81
CA LYS A 19 -6.74 10.71 8.51
C LYS A 19 -5.63 9.68 8.33
N VAL A 20 -5.81 8.77 7.38
CA VAL A 20 -4.84 7.72 7.05
C VAL A 20 -4.20 8.05 5.71
N TYR A 21 -2.91 8.38 5.71
CA TYR A 21 -2.15 8.75 4.53
C TYR A 21 -1.53 7.50 3.90
N LYS A 22 -2.35 6.69 3.22
CA LYS A 22 -1.94 5.40 2.64
C LYS A 22 -1.65 5.44 1.13
N ASP A 23 -1.87 6.58 0.50
CA ASP A 23 -1.79 6.70 -0.96
C ASP A 23 -0.40 7.22 -1.41
N GLU A 24 0.28 8.03 -0.60
CA GLU A 24 1.57 8.64 -0.93
C GLU A 24 2.37 8.98 0.35
N CYS A 25 3.69 9.02 0.22
CA CYS A 25 4.61 9.48 1.25
C CYS A 25 4.40 10.97 1.58
N VAL A 26 4.44 11.33 2.86
CA VAL A 26 4.30 12.74 3.28
C VAL A 26 5.54 13.62 3.00
N PHE A 27 6.62 13.05 2.47
CA PHE A 27 7.89 13.74 2.19
C PHE A 27 8.39 13.58 0.74
N SER A 28 7.84 12.65 -0.04
CA SER A 28 8.23 12.31 -1.42
C SER A 28 7.00 11.85 -2.20
N PHE A 29 7.15 11.56 -3.49
CA PHE A 29 6.07 10.99 -4.32
C PHE A 29 6.03 9.45 -4.29
N ASP A 30 6.73 8.82 -3.34
CA ASP A 30 6.71 7.38 -3.18
C ASP A 30 5.30 6.91 -2.79
N ASN A 31 4.84 5.84 -3.41
CA ASN A 31 3.49 5.31 -3.23
C ASN A 31 3.52 3.76 -3.21
N PRO A 32 2.41 3.07 -2.94
CA PRO A 32 2.43 1.61 -2.90
C PRO A 32 2.86 0.91 -4.20
N GLU A 33 2.79 1.57 -5.37
CA GLU A 33 3.11 0.98 -6.68
C GLU A 33 4.62 0.98 -6.99
N ILE A 34 5.43 1.70 -6.22
CA ILE A 34 6.89 1.64 -6.39
C ILE A 34 7.46 0.39 -5.71
N GLU A 35 8.61 -0.07 -6.17
CA GLU A 35 9.26 -1.31 -5.70
C GLU A 35 9.48 -1.35 -4.18
N THR A 36 9.70 -0.20 -3.54
CA THR A 36 9.93 -0.16 -2.09
C THR A 36 8.64 -0.09 -1.25
N GLY A 37 7.48 0.03 -1.90
CA GLY A 37 6.18 0.21 -1.26
C GLY A 37 6.09 1.47 -0.39
N LEU A 38 5.05 1.49 0.46
CA LEU A 38 4.76 2.59 1.39
C LEU A 38 4.62 2.07 2.82
N TYR A 39 5.24 2.75 3.79
CA TYR A 39 5.18 2.43 5.22
C TYR A 39 4.22 3.37 5.95
N VAL A 40 3.06 2.86 6.34
CA VAL A 40 2.06 3.61 7.11
C VAL A 40 2.27 3.37 8.60
N SER A 41 2.58 4.44 9.36
CA SER A 41 2.76 4.33 10.81
C SER A 41 1.47 3.94 11.52
N LEU A 42 1.49 2.87 12.32
CA LEU A 42 0.31 2.47 13.10
C LEU A 42 0.01 3.34 14.32
N SER A 43 0.89 4.30 14.65
CA SER A 43 0.71 5.24 15.76
C SER A 43 0.13 6.59 15.32
N THR A 44 0.38 6.98 14.08
CA THR A 44 0.11 8.33 13.53
C THR A 44 -0.57 8.34 12.17
N PHE A 45 -0.65 7.19 11.50
CA PHE A 45 -1.25 6.98 10.18
C PHE A 45 -0.61 7.79 9.04
N LEU A 46 0.63 8.25 9.23
CA LEU A 46 1.42 8.88 8.17
C LEU A 46 2.06 7.82 7.27
N GLY A 47 1.92 7.97 5.96
CA GLY A 47 2.62 7.20 4.94
C GLY A 47 4.02 7.75 4.70
N LEU A 48 5.01 6.85 4.64
CA LEU A 48 6.42 7.18 4.51
C LEU A 48 7.07 6.25 3.49
N GLY A 49 7.85 6.81 2.57
CA GLY A 49 8.71 6.04 1.68
C GLY A 49 9.91 5.44 2.41
N ARG A 50 10.60 4.49 1.75
CA ARG A 50 11.71 3.73 2.31
C ARG A 50 12.88 4.60 2.81
N ASP A 51 13.12 5.73 2.16
CA ASP A 51 14.19 6.67 2.52
C ASP A 51 13.83 7.57 3.71
N HIS A 52 12.55 7.66 4.05
CA HIS A 52 12.04 8.58 5.07
C HIS A 52 11.61 7.88 6.36
N VAL A 53 11.21 6.61 6.28
CA VAL A 53 10.69 5.84 7.44
C VAL A 53 11.71 5.73 8.57
N GLU A 54 12.98 5.47 8.27
CA GLU A 54 14.02 5.33 9.29
C GLU A 54 14.30 6.67 10.00
N ARG A 55 14.35 7.77 9.23
CA ARG A 55 14.51 9.12 9.79
C ARG A 55 13.32 9.48 10.69
N TYR A 56 12.11 9.12 10.28
CA TYR A 56 10.90 9.35 11.07
C TYR A 56 10.96 8.56 12.38
N PHE A 57 11.25 7.24 12.33
CA PHE A 57 11.46 6.41 13.51
C PHE A 57 12.51 6.99 14.46
N ARG A 58 13.67 7.43 13.95
CA ARG A 58 14.72 8.01 14.81
C ARG A 58 14.24 9.23 15.59
N LYS A 59 13.35 10.04 14.99
CA LYS A 59 12.76 11.25 15.61
C LYS A 59 11.61 10.95 16.57
N THR A 60 10.69 10.06 16.21
CA THR A 60 9.42 9.84 16.95
C THR A 60 9.41 8.60 17.82
N LYS A 61 10.31 7.65 17.53
CA LYS A 61 10.37 6.30 18.12
C LYS A 61 9.16 5.42 17.82
N HIS A 62 8.31 5.79 16.86
CA HIS A 62 7.24 4.92 16.38
C HIS A 62 7.85 3.78 15.56
N ALA A 63 7.78 2.56 16.08
CA ALA A 63 8.52 1.42 15.54
C ALA A 63 7.70 0.52 14.61
N VAL A 64 6.37 0.60 14.64
CA VAL A 64 5.49 -0.35 13.94
C VAL A 64 4.78 0.33 12.76
N TYR A 65 4.89 -0.29 11.60
CA TYR A 65 4.35 0.20 10.33
C TYR A 65 3.59 -0.91 9.60
N LEU A 66 2.48 -0.54 8.96
CA LEU A 66 1.88 -1.35 7.90
C LEU A 66 2.58 -0.99 6.60
N HIS A 67 3.27 -1.94 6.01
CA HIS A 67 3.91 -1.80 4.71
C HIS A 67 2.94 -2.30 3.63
N ILE A 68 2.74 -1.47 2.60
CA ILE A 68 1.80 -1.69 1.51
C ILE A 68 2.60 -1.72 0.22
N GLU A 69 2.49 -2.82 -0.52
CA GLU A 69 3.06 -3.00 -1.85
C GLU A 69 1.91 -3.31 -2.82
N ARG A 70 1.82 -2.57 -3.91
CA ARG A 70 0.78 -2.74 -4.93
C ARG A 70 1.38 -3.37 -6.16
N LEU A 71 1.02 -4.62 -6.42
CA LEU A 71 1.37 -5.31 -7.65
C LEU A 71 0.40 -4.95 -8.76
N LYS A 72 0.95 -4.66 -9.93
CA LYS A 72 0.19 -4.39 -11.15
C LYS A 72 0.28 -5.58 -12.09
N HIS A 73 -0.85 -6.25 -12.28
CA HIS A 73 -0.99 -7.38 -13.20
C HIS A 73 -1.62 -6.90 -14.51
N GLU A 74 -1.09 -7.38 -15.64
CA GLU A 74 -1.80 -7.22 -16.92
C GLU A 74 -2.98 -8.20 -16.95
N GLY A 75 -4.19 -7.66 -16.98
CA GLY A 75 -5.40 -8.47 -17.05
C GLY A 75 -5.52 -9.16 -18.40
N ASP A 76 -6.06 -10.38 -18.39
CA ASP A 76 -6.27 -11.26 -19.54
C ASP A 76 -7.45 -10.77 -20.40
N GLY A 77 -7.34 -9.54 -20.92
CA GLY A 77 -8.30 -8.95 -21.85
C GLY A 77 -7.95 -9.33 -23.28
N PRO A 78 -8.92 -9.71 -24.14
CA PRO A 78 -8.62 -10.03 -25.53
C PRO A 78 -7.99 -8.81 -26.23
N ASP A 79 -6.81 -9.01 -26.83
CA ASP A 79 -6.14 -8.05 -27.71
C ASP A 79 -7.05 -7.75 -28.92
N LYS A 80 -7.99 -6.81 -28.74
CA LYS A 80 -8.77 -6.29 -29.86
C LYS A 80 -7.83 -5.41 -30.69
N LYS A 81 -7.21 -6.01 -31.71
CA LYS A 81 -6.50 -5.29 -32.76
C LYS A 81 -7.41 -4.21 -33.33
N ILE A 82 -7.09 -2.95 -33.06
CA ILE A 82 -7.83 -1.79 -33.56
C ILE A 82 -7.60 -1.71 -35.08
N THR A 83 -8.53 -2.22 -35.88
CA THR A 83 -8.51 -2.08 -37.34
C THR A 83 -9.39 -0.92 -37.80
N ARG A 84 -8.72 0.14 -38.27
CA ARG A 84 -9.20 1.33 -39.01
C ARG A 84 -10.13 2.32 -38.27
N LEU A 85 -9.65 3.56 -38.20
CA LEU A 85 -10.40 4.78 -37.89
C LEU A 85 -11.50 5.01 -38.95
N ALA A 86 -12.75 4.80 -38.57
CA ALA A 86 -13.92 5.37 -39.26
C ALA A 86 -14.66 6.27 -38.27
N ILE A 87 -14.64 7.58 -38.50
CA ILE A 87 -15.36 8.56 -37.68
C ILE A 87 -16.74 8.74 -38.31
N GLY A 88 -17.81 8.38 -37.57
CA GLY A 88 -19.20 8.67 -37.94
C GLY A 88 -20.05 7.51 -38.47
N VAL A 89 -19.68 6.25 -38.23
CA VAL A 89 -20.50 5.06 -38.56
C VAL A 89 -20.78 4.20 -37.31
N GLU A 90 -21.89 3.45 -37.29
CA GLU A 90 -22.11 2.38 -36.30
C GLU A 90 -20.93 1.40 -36.37
N GLY A 91 -20.12 1.35 -35.31
CA GLY A 91 -18.79 0.70 -35.30
C GLY A 91 -17.60 1.66 -35.12
N GLY A 92 -17.80 2.86 -34.56
CA GLY A 92 -16.74 3.83 -34.27
C GLY A 92 -15.73 3.41 -33.19
N PHE A 93 -14.63 4.16 -33.10
CA PHE A 93 -13.54 3.96 -32.14
C PHE A 93 -14.06 3.99 -30.70
N ASP A 94 -13.99 2.84 -30.03
CA ASP A 94 -14.22 2.71 -28.61
C ASP A 94 -12.92 3.07 -27.87
N PRO A 95 -12.86 4.20 -27.12
CA PRO A 95 -11.67 4.62 -26.38
C PRO A 95 -11.26 3.63 -25.28
N ASP A 96 -12.13 2.67 -24.94
CA ASP A 96 -11.86 1.61 -23.99
C ASP A 96 -11.45 0.28 -24.67
N ALA A 97 -11.58 0.15 -26.01
CA ALA A 97 -11.27 -1.09 -26.73
C ALA A 97 -9.77 -1.43 -26.80
N GLY A 98 -8.88 -0.46 -26.54
CA GLY A 98 -7.43 -0.65 -26.47
C GLY A 98 -6.84 -0.48 -25.07
N LYS A 99 -7.67 -0.22 -24.05
CA LYS A 99 -7.16 -0.11 -22.68
C LYS A 99 -6.87 -1.52 -22.16
N LYS A 100 -5.58 -1.83 -21.98
CA LYS A 100 -5.17 -2.98 -21.17
C LYS A 100 -5.89 -2.88 -19.82
N LYS A 101 -6.69 -3.88 -19.50
CA LYS A 101 -7.27 -4.00 -18.17
C LYS A 101 -6.10 -4.30 -17.24
N TYR A 102 -5.86 -3.44 -16.26
CA TYR A 102 -4.87 -3.71 -15.22
C TYR A 102 -5.63 -4.14 -13.97
N GLU A 103 -5.17 -5.24 -13.37
CA GLU A 103 -5.63 -5.67 -12.06
C GLU A 103 -4.55 -5.29 -11.05
N PHE A 104 -4.96 -4.72 -9.92
CA PHE A 104 -4.06 -4.31 -8.86
C PHE A 104 -4.31 -5.17 -7.64
N GLU A 105 -3.23 -5.69 -7.05
CA GLU A 105 -3.25 -6.50 -5.85
C GLU A 105 -2.40 -5.82 -4.78
N ASP A 106 -3.01 -5.50 -3.64
CA ASP A 106 -2.30 -4.92 -2.51
C ASP A 106 -1.83 -6.02 -1.56
N ILE A 107 -0.51 -6.09 -1.36
CA ILE A 107 0.15 -6.94 -0.37
C ILE A 107 0.43 -6.11 0.87
N TYR A 108 0.10 -6.68 2.02
CA TYR A 108 0.22 -6.04 3.31
C TYR A 108 1.17 -6.82 4.21
N THR A 109 2.11 -6.12 4.85
CA THR A 109 2.97 -6.72 5.88
C THR A 109 3.15 -5.75 7.04
N ILE A 110 3.49 -6.27 8.22
CA ILE A 110 3.86 -5.46 9.37
C ILE A 110 5.38 -5.38 9.44
N VAL A 111 5.92 -4.17 9.46
CA VAL A 111 7.37 -3.93 9.53
C VAL A 111 7.73 -3.25 10.84
N LEU A 112 8.74 -3.80 11.53
CA LEU A 112 9.28 -3.25 12.76
C LEU A 112 10.66 -2.63 12.55
N LEU A 113 10.81 -1.36 12.93
CA LEU A 113 12.07 -0.64 12.95
C LEU A 113 12.77 -0.74 14.32
N PRO A 114 14.11 -0.63 14.38
CA PRO A 114 15.03 -0.24 13.30
C PRO A 114 15.44 -1.38 12.35
N ASP A 115 15.20 -2.64 12.73
CA ASP A 115 15.81 -3.79 12.06
C ASP A 115 15.07 -4.25 10.79
N PHE A 116 13.97 -3.56 10.42
CA PHE A 116 13.10 -3.93 9.30
C PHE A 116 12.62 -5.38 9.38
N VAL A 117 12.25 -5.84 10.58
CA VAL A 117 11.66 -7.17 10.76
C VAL A 117 10.28 -7.18 10.12
N ILE A 118 10.10 -8.02 9.12
CA ILE A 118 8.84 -8.18 8.38
C ILE A 118 8.04 -9.32 9.01
N LEU A 119 6.76 -9.07 9.29
CA LEU A 119 5.79 -10.04 9.76
C LEU A 119 4.63 -10.09 8.77
N SER A 120 4.26 -11.28 8.32
CA SER A 120 3.11 -11.47 7.43
C SER A 120 1.82 -11.01 8.10
N TRP A 121 0.96 -10.33 7.35
CA TRP A 121 -0.36 -9.89 7.81
C TRP A 121 -1.37 -9.97 6.66
N PRO A 122 -2.62 -10.41 6.90
CA PRO A 122 -3.16 -10.90 8.18
C PRO A 122 -2.61 -12.29 8.57
N ASN A 123 -2.54 -12.58 9.88
CA ASN A 123 -2.12 -13.88 10.43
C ASN A 123 -2.86 -14.16 11.77
N GLU A 124 -3.26 -15.41 12.02
CA GLU A 124 -3.99 -15.85 13.23
C GLU A 124 -3.20 -15.64 14.52
N GLU A 125 -1.86 -15.65 14.45
CA GLU A 125 -1.02 -15.43 15.62
C GLU A 125 -0.89 -13.94 16.00
N MET A 126 -1.47 -13.02 15.23
CA MET A 126 -1.36 -11.57 15.49
C MET A 126 -2.16 -11.14 16.71
N PRO A 127 -1.68 -10.15 17.48
CA PRO A 127 -2.41 -9.66 18.64
C PRO A 127 -3.68 -8.93 18.19
N ASP A 128 -4.76 -9.03 18.96
CA ASP A 128 -6.09 -8.52 18.58
C ASP A 128 -6.10 -7.08 18.06
N ILE A 129 -5.27 -6.21 18.64
CA ILE A 129 -5.19 -4.80 18.21
C ILE A 129 -4.65 -4.65 16.77
N VAL A 130 -3.79 -5.56 16.33
CA VAL A 130 -3.20 -5.61 14.98
C VAL A 130 -4.09 -6.42 14.02
N SER A 131 -4.97 -7.27 14.54
CA SER A 131 -5.93 -8.01 13.70
C SER A 131 -7.09 -7.12 13.23
N ASN A 132 -7.33 -5.97 13.88
CA ASN A 132 -8.47 -5.07 13.62
C ASN A 132 -8.08 -3.69 13.06
N ILE A 133 -6.84 -3.50 12.58
CA ILE A 133 -6.34 -2.25 11.96
C ILE A 133 -6.72 -2.13 10.50
#